data_AF-A0A7V0P3E5-F1
#
_entry.id   AF-A0A7V0P3E5-F1
#
_cell.length_a   1.000
_cell.length_b   1.000
_cell.length_c   1.000
_cell.angle_alpha   90.00
_cell.angle_beta   90.00
_cell.angle_gamma   90.00
#
_symmetry.space_group_name_H-M   'P 1'
#
loop_
_entity.id
_entity.type
_entity.pdbx_description
1 polymer ?
#
loop_
_entity_poly.entity_id
_entity_poly.type
_entity_poly.pdbx_seq_one_letter_code
_entity_poly.pdbx_strand_id
1 'polypeptide(L)'
;MPVHIINGGYANTYLIEDGDSFVAVDVGTSRAAKKTYQYLSAYGGSINTSSLRMVTATHFHIDHVGGISRLVKLFPKMRVCFSKMVGDYLNGRNKICLFSPSAWLKGLLPVIKAEDNHLSNTLAALFSGKGAIPLPFLRSRFLPSDYSAECILDEDQPIPYLPHWVMLKTPGHTDDSICFYSSDEKTIISGDTILNMKGTGELNNFCCNPNAIRESFKKLLPLNVENIYPGHGKPLFNLDGLGNVSQ
;
A
#
# COMPACT_ATOMS: atom_id res chain seq x y z
N MET A 1 -2.39 8.06 -17.65
CA MET A 1 -2.98 6.75 -17.29
C MET A 1 -3.93 7.01 -16.14
N PRO A 2 -5.25 6.77 -16.31
CA PRO A 2 -6.22 6.97 -15.24
C PRO A 2 -5.89 6.17 -13.97
N VAL A 3 -6.06 6.83 -12.82
CA VAL A 3 -5.95 6.22 -11.49
C VAL A 3 -7.33 6.13 -10.88
N HIS A 4 -7.81 4.91 -10.67
CA HIS A 4 -9.11 4.62 -10.05
C HIS A 4 -8.95 4.32 -8.57
N ILE A 5 -9.96 4.68 -7.78
CA ILE A 5 -9.91 4.58 -6.32
C ILE A 5 -10.97 3.61 -5.84
N ILE A 6 -10.54 2.57 -5.14
CA ILE A 6 -11.43 1.58 -4.54
C ILE A 6 -11.60 1.88 -3.06
N ASN A 7 -12.71 2.55 -2.75
CA ASN A 7 -13.09 2.86 -1.37
C ASN A 7 -13.70 1.63 -0.69
N GLY A 8 -12.94 0.95 0.16
CA GLY A 8 -13.48 -0.20 0.88
C GLY A 8 -12.61 -0.83 1.95
N GLY A 9 -11.37 -0.39 2.10
CA GLY A 9 -10.47 -0.79 3.18
C GLY A 9 -10.40 0.26 4.28
N TYR A 10 -9.40 0.08 5.13
CA TYR A 10 -8.92 1.10 6.06
C TYR A 10 -8.01 2.09 5.30
N ALA A 11 -7.01 1.57 4.58
CA ALA A 11 -6.28 2.32 3.56
C ALA A 11 -7.01 2.33 2.20
N ASN A 12 -6.67 3.31 1.38
CA ASN A 12 -7.09 3.41 -0.01
C ASN A 12 -6.45 2.30 -0.87
N THR A 13 -7.13 1.97 -1.97
CA THR A 13 -6.61 1.07 -2.99
C THR A 13 -6.69 1.75 -4.33
N TYR A 14 -5.57 1.79 -5.05
CA TYR A 14 -5.46 2.45 -6.34
C TYR A 14 -5.29 1.44 -7.45
N LEU A 15 -6.06 1.58 -8.52
CA LEU A 15 -5.90 0.81 -9.75
C LEU A 15 -5.43 1.76 -10.85
N ILE A 16 -4.24 1.52 -11.35
CA ILE A 16 -3.65 2.28 -12.45
C ILE A 16 -3.86 1.47 -13.73
N GLU A 17 -4.41 2.10 -14.75
CA GLU A 17 -4.63 1.46 -16.05
C GLU A 17 -3.32 1.17 -16.80
N ASP A 18 -3.24 -0.03 -17.37
CA ASP A 18 -2.25 -0.50 -18.35
C ASP A 18 -3.01 -1.16 -19.51
N GLY A 19 -3.40 -0.36 -20.51
CA GLY A 19 -4.28 -0.80 -21.60
C GLY A 19 -5.62 -1.32 -21.05
N ASP A 20 -5.98 -2.57 -21.39
CA ASP A 20 -7.20 -3.24 -20.90
C ASP A 20 -7.00 -3.96 -19.54
N SER A 21 -5.89 -3.68 -18.85
CA SER A 21 -5.50 -4.31 -17.60
C SER A 21 -5.15 -3.29 -16.53
N PHE A 22 -4.93 -3.76 -15.31
CA PHE A 22 -4.62 -2.89 -14.18
C PHE A 22 -3.39 -3.34 -13.40
N VAL A 23 -2.77 -2.36 -12.75
CA VAL A 23 -1.83 -2.52 -11.64
C VAL A 23 -2.48 -1.97 -10.37
N ALA A 24 -2.48 -2.76 -9.30
CA ALA A 24 -2.94 -2.32 -7.99
C ALA A 24 -1.79 -1.78 -7.14
N VAL A 25 -1.97 -0.61 -6.53
CA VAL A 25 -1.11 -0.04 -5.49
C VAL A 25 -1.90 0.09 -4.21
N ASP A 26 -1.43 -0.60 -3.17
CA ASP A 26 -2.13 -0.86 -1.90
C ASP A 26 -3.46 -1.60 -2.12
N VAL A 27 -3.76 -2.59 -1.28
CA VAL A 27 -5.00 -3.39 -1.37
C VAL A 27 -5.70 -3.49 -0.04
N GLY A 28 -5.51 -2.49 0.82
CA GLY A 28 -6.33 -2.34 2.00
C GLY A 28 -6.39 -3.63 2.84
N THR A 29 -7.63 -3.98 3.17
CA THR A 29 -8.00 -5.27 3.79
C THR A 29 -8.59 -6.25 2.77
N SER A 30 -8.91 -7.47 3.21
CA SER A 30 -9.69 -8.44 2.40
C SER A 30 -11.00 -7.86 1.83
N ARG A 31 -11.63 -6.89 2.52
CA ARG A 31 -12.81 -6.18 2.04
C ARG A 31 -12.49 -5.27 0.85
N ALA A 32 -11.35 -4.58 0.88
CA ALA A 32 -10.86 -3.80 -0.26
C ALA A 32 -10.61 -4.72 -1.46
N ALA A 33 -9.94 -5.86 -1.27
CA ALA A 33 -9.74 -6.85 -2.33
C ALA A 33 -11.04 -7.35 -2.96
N LYS A 34 -12.09 -7.60 -2.15
CA LYS A 34 -13.43 -7.97 -2.66
C LYS A 34 -14.03 -6.85 -3.52
N LYS A 35 -13.92 -5.59 -3.08
CA LYS A 35 -14.41 -4.45 -3.86
C LYS A 35 -13.60 -4.22 -5.14
N THR A 36 -12.29 -4.43 -5.09
CA THR A 36 -11.42 -4.38 -6.28
C THR A 36 -11.88 -5.40 -7.31
N TYR A 37 -12.15 -6.64 -6.88
CA TYR A 37 -12.69 -7.66 -7.79
C TYR A 37 -14.06 -7.26 -8.36
N GLN A 38 -14.96 -6.73 -7.54
CA GLN A 38 -16.28 -6.25 -8.00
C GLN A 38 -16.18 -5.10 -8.99
N TYR A 39 -15.30 -4.14 -8.72
CA TYR A 39 -15.03 -3.01 -9.62
C TYR A 39 -14.52 -3.51 -10.96
N LEU A 40 -13.48 -4.36 -10.97
CA LEU A 40 -12.93 -4.94 -12.19
C LEU A 40 -13.94 -5.82 -12.95
N SER A 41 -14.88 -6.46 -12.24
CA SER A 41 -15.97 -7.23 -12.86
C SER A 41 -17.02 -6.36 -13.53
N ALA A 42 -17.19 -5.13 -13.05
CA ALA A 42 -18.10 -4.16 -13.68
C ALA A 42 -17.40 -3.36 -14.78
N TYR A 43 -16.07 -3.21 -14.71
CA TYR A 43 -15.26 -2.46 -15.65
C TYR A 43 -15.10 -3.22 -16.97
N GLY A 44 -15.71 -2.74 -18.06
CA GLY A 44 -15.49 -3.29 -19.40
C GLY A 44 -16.14 -4.66 -19.70
N GLY A 45 -17.02 -5.18 -18.82
CA GLY A 45 -17.79 -6.40 -19.08
C GLY A 45 -17.22 -7.66 -18.43
N SER A 46 -16.41 -8.46 -19.13
CA SER A 46 -15.94 -9.77 -18.63
C SER A 46 -14.55 -9.71 -17.99
N ILE A 47 -14.50 -9.86 -16.67
CA ILE A 47 -13.24 -10.02 -15.95
C ILE A 47 -12.56 -11.34 -16.30
N ASN A 48 -11.24 -11.31 -16.46
CA ASN A 48 -10.43 -12.50 -16.61
C ASN A 48 -9.18 -12.43 -15.72
N THR A 49 -8.42 -13.52 -15.66
CA THR A 49 -7.22 -13.62 -14.80
C THR A 49 -6.09 -12.63 -15.15
N SER A 50 -6.16 -11.98 -16.32
CA SER A 50 -5.21 -10.97 -16.77
C SER A 50 -5.70 -9.53 -16.55
N SER A 51 -6.94 -9.32 -16.11
CA SER A 51 -7.48 -7.99 -15.81
C SER A 51 -6.69 -7.27 -14.70
N LEU A 52 -6.01 -8.01 -13.82
CA LEU A 52 -5.09 -7.47 -12.82
C LEU A 52 -3.73 -8.14 -12.98
N ARG A 53 -2.72 -7.40 -13.45
CA ARG A 53 -1.40 -7.93 -13.82
C ARG A 53 -0.43 -7.95 -12.66
N MET A 54 -0.52 -6.95 -11.80
CA MET A 54 0.41 -6.75 -10.71
C MET A 54 -0.30 -6.13 -9.51
N VAL A 55 0.16 -6.52 -8.32
CA VAL A 55 -0.11 -5.81 -7.08
C VAL A 55 1.20 -5.40 -6.43
N THR A 56 1.24 -4.16 -5.93
CA THR A 56 2.31 -3.64 -5.10
C THR A 56 1.74 -2.80 -3.95
N ALA A 57 2.61 -2.30 -3.07
CA ALA A 57 2.21 -1.53 -1.90
C ALA A 57 3.21 -0.43 -1.60
N THR A 58 2.72 0.64 -0.99
CA THR A 58 3.52 1.79 -0.53
C THR A 58 4.37 1.46 0.69
N HIS A 59 3.93 0.51 1.50
CA HIS A 59 4.71 -0.09 2.61
C HIS A 59 4.01 -1.36 3.13
N PHE A 60 4.69 -2.10 4.01
CA PHE A 60 4.28 -3.44 4.43
C PHE A 60 3.47 -3.48 5.73
N HIS A 61 2.62 -2.47 5.98
CA HIS A 61 1.61 -2.57 7.05
C HIS A 61 0.34 -3.29 6.60
N ILE A 62 -0.30 -3.97 7.56
CA ILE A 62 -1.42 -4.90 7.30
C ILE A 62 -2.64 -4.23 6.69
N ASP A 63 -2.86 -2.96 6.99
CA ASP A 63 -3.95 -2.17 6.42
C ASP A 63 -3.70 -1.76 4.97
N HIS A 64 -2.49 -1.93 4.43
CA HIS A 64 -2.15 -1.71 3.02
C HIS A 64 -1.98 -3.02 2.25
N VAL A 65 -1.47 -4.08 2.88
CA VAL A 65 -1.18 -5.37 2.22
C VAL A 65 -2.16 -6.50 2.55
N GLY A 66 -3.11 -6.27 3.46
CA GLY A 66 -4.02 -7.32 3.98
C GLY A 66 -4.90 -7.96 2.91
N GLY A 67 -5.24 -7.23 1.85
CA GLY A 67 -6.02 -7.76 0.73
C GLY A 67 -5.27 -8.68 -0.24
N ILE A 68 -3.93 -8.73 -0.20
CA ILE A 68 -3.13 -9.39 -1.25
C ILE A 68 -3.40 -10.90 -1.32
N SER A 69 -3.51 -11.60 -0.17
CA SER A 69 -3.80 -13.05 -0.16
C SER A 69 -5.13 -13.38 -0.85
N ARG A 70 -6.14 -12.50 -0.69
CA ARG A 70 -7.43 -12.66 -1.36
C ARG A 70 -7.30 -12.44 -2.88
N LEU A 71 -6.54 -11.44 -3.29
CA LEU A 71 -6.32 -11.16 -4.73
C LEU A 71 -5.54 -12.27 -5.42
N VAL A 72 -4.50 -12.84 -4.80
CA VAL A 72 -3.75 -13.96 -5.39
C VAL A 72 -4.64 -15.17 -5.67
N LYS A 73 -5.64 -15.43 -4.81
CA LYS A 73 -6.65 -16.48 -5.04
C LYS A 73 -7.62 -16.16 -6.18
N LEU A 74 -7.90 -14.87 -6.42
CA LEU A 74 -8.83 -14.40 -7.46
C LEU A 74 -8.13 -14.22 -8.83
N PHE A 75 -6.86 -13.85 -8.81
CA PHE A 75 -6.02 -13.56 -9.98
C PHE A 75 -4.71 -14.36 -9.89
N PRO A 76 -4.72 -15.66 -10.18
CA PRO A 76 -3.55 -16.53 -10.00
C PRO A 76 -2.37 -16.23 -10.92
N LYS A 77 -2.53 -15.35 -11.91
CA LYS A 77 -1.46 -14.87 -12.80
C LYS A 77 -0.93 -13.49 -12.42
N MET A 78 -1.53 -12.83 -11.43
CA MET A 78 -1.12 -11.52 -10.96
C MET A 78 0.21 -11.64 -10.23
N ARG A 79 1.17 -10.80 -10.59
CA ARG A 79 2.47 -10.76 -9.93
C ARG A 79 2.40 -9.95 -8.65
N VAL A 80 3.00 -10.45 -7.57
CA VAL A 80 3.18 -9.68 -6.34
C VAL A 80 4.57 -9.04 -6.33
N CYS A 81 4.62 -7.72 -6.26
CA CYS A 81 5.88 -6.96 -6.33
C CYS A 81 6.00 -5.99 -5.15
N PHE A 82 7.19 -5.88 -4.56
CA PHE A 82 7.45 -4.94 -3.47
C PHE A 82 8.81 -4.27 -3.63
N SER A 83 9.06 -3.23 -2.83
CA SER A 83 10.39 -2.66 -2.70
C SER A 83 11.38 -3.71 -2.18
N LYS A 84 12.66 -3.52 -2.50
CA LYS A 84 13.76 -4.38 -2.02
C LYS A 84 13.75 -4.59 -0.50
N MET A 85 13.36 -3.57 0.27
CA MET A 85 13.34 -3.62 1.73
C MET A 85 12.28 -4.59 2.27
N VAL A 86 11.12 -4.66 1.64
CA VAL A 86 10.10 -5.68 1.98
C VAL A 86 10.63 -7.09 1.70
N GLY A 87 11.38 -7.26 0.61
CA GLY A 87 12.11 -8.50 0.35
C GLY A 87 13.04 -8.88 1.51
N ASP A 88 13.70 -7.92 2.15
CA ASP A 88 14.55 -8.17 3.32
C ASP A 88 13.74 -8.58 4.56
N TYR A 89 12.54 -8.03 4.77
CA TYR A 89 11.63 -8.47 5.84
C TYR A 89 11.15 -9.90 5.64
N LEU A 90 10.66 -10.23 4.44
CA LEU A 90 10.14 -11.56 4.13
C LEU A 90 11.22 -12.65 4.28
N ASN A 91 12.48 -12.29 4.05
CA ASN A 91 13.64 -13.19 4.23
C ASN A 91 14.22 -13.15 5.66
N GLY A 92 13.60 -12.42 6.59
CA GLY A 92 14.05 -12.30 7.98
C GLY A 92 15.38 -11.57 8.18
N ARG A 93 15.86 -10.85 7.16
CA ARG A 93 17.11 -10.08 7.21
C ARG A 93 16.95 -8.79 8.02
N ASN A 94 15.78 -8.15 7.92
CA ASN A 94 15.41 -6.95 8.67
C ASN A 94 14.11 -7.17 9.46
N LYS A 95 13.86 -6.30 10.45
CA LYS A 95 12.60 -6.27 11.21
C LYS A 95 11.79 -5.07 10.75
N ILE A 96 10.49 -5.28 10.50
CA ILE A 96 9.54 -4.21 10.22
C ILE A 96 9.52 -3.26 11.42
N CYS A 97 9.59 -1.95 11.17
CA CYS A 97 9.33 -0.99 12.22
C CYS A 97 7.88 -1.11 12.69
N LEU A 98 7.70 -1.42 13.98
CA LEU A 98 6.38 -1.51 14.60
C LEU A 98 6.21 -0.35 15.58
N PHE A 99 5.04 0.28 15.54
CA PHE A 99 4.65 1.26 16.54
C PHE A 99 4.60 0.65 17.95
N SER A 100 4.54 1.51 18.97
CA SER A 100 4.35 1.06 20.34
C SER A 100 3.13 0.13 20.46
N PRO A 101 3.10 -0.79 21.45
CA PRO A 101 2.00 -1.74 21.62
C PRO A 101 0.60 -1.13 21.56
N SER A 102 0.42 0.04 22.17
CA SER A 102 -0.86 0.76 22.22
C SER A 102 -1.19 1.45 20.90
N ALA A 103 -0.21 2.01 20.21
CA ALA A 103 -0.34 2.61 18.90
C ALA A 103 -0.67 1.56 17.82
N TRP A 104 0.01 0.42 17.87
CA TRP A 104 -0.25 -0.72 17.00
C TRP A 104 -1.64 -1.32 17.25
N LEU A 105 -2.04 -1.55 18.50
CA LEU A 105 -3.38 -2.05 18.83
C LEU A 105 -4.48 -1.11 18.35
N LYS A 106 -4.26 0.21 18.44
CA LYS A 106 -5.18 1.23 17.90
C LYS A 106 -5.32 1.15 16.38
N GLY A 107 -4.27 0.75 15.63
CA GLY A 107 -4.34 0.53 14.18
C GLY A 107 -4.93 -0.83 13.79
N LEU A 108 -4.61 -1.89 14.54
CA LEU A 108 -5.10 -3.25 14.26
C LEU A 108 -6.59 -3.41 14.56
N LEU A 109 -7.09 -2.87 15.67
CA LEU A 109 -8.48 -3.07 16.09
C LEU A 109 -9.50 -2.59 15.03
N PRO A 110 -9.33 -1.42 14.39
CA PRO A 110 -10.15 -1.01 13.26
C PRO A 110 -10.04 -1.94 12.06
N VAL A 111 -8.85 -2.44 11.72
CA VAL A 111 -8.63 -3.39 10.62
C VAL A 111 -9.41 -4.68 10.86
N ILE A 112 -9.31 -5.23 12.07
CA ILE A 112 -10.10 -6.39 12.51
C ILE A 112 -11.60 -6.06 12.40
N LYS A 113 -12.05 -4.92 12.93
CA LYS A 113 -13.48 -4.56 12.81
C LYS A 113 -13.96 -4.39 11.36
N ALA A 114 -13.07 -4.05 10.43
CA ALA A 114 -13.38 -3.83 9.02
C ALA A 114 -13.38 -5.10 8.17
N GLU A 115 -12.96 -6.26 8.71
CA GLU A 115 -13.05 -7.55 8.02
C GLU A 115 -14.40 -8.22 8.30
N ASP A 116 -15.13 -8.60 7.25
CA ASP A 116 -16.49 -9.13 7.35
C ASP A 116 -16.58 -10.58 7.93
N ASN A 117 -15.51 -11.19 8.46
CA ASN A 117 -15.48 -12.63 8.83
C ASN A 117 -14.61 -13.00 10.06
N HIS A 118 -14.75 -12.27 11.17
CA HIS A 118 -13.93 -12.51 12.37
C HIS A 118 -14.53 -13.47 13.39
N LEU A 119 -14.21 -14.76 13.26
CA LEU A 119 -13.74 -15.56 14.41
C LEU A 119 -13.07 -16.85 13.90
N SER A 120 -13.61 -17.47 12.87
CA SER A 120 -13.10 -18.74 12.32
C SER A 120 -11.76 -18.58 11.60
N ASN A 121 -11.57 -17.54 10.78
CA ASN A 121 -10.30 -17.35 10.05
C ASN A 121 -9.19 -16.75 10.91
N THR A 122 -9.52 -15.98 11.95
CA THR A 122 -8.53 -15.41 12.87
C THR A 122 -8.07 -16.45 13.90
N LEU A 123 -8.98 -17.30 14.40
CA LEU A 123 -8.61 -18.49 15.18
C LEU A 123 -7.92 -19.53 14.28
N ALA A 124 -8.38 -19.76 13.06
CA ALA A 124 -7.68 -20.64 12.12
C ALA A 124 -6.31 -20.09 11.72
N ALA A 125 -6.10 -18.76 11.69
CA ALA A 125 -4.78 -18.15 11.54
C ALA A 125 -3.92 -18.25 12.82
N LEU A 126 -4.55 -18.30 14.01
CA LEU A 126 -3.89 -18.62 15.28
C LEU A 126 -3.47 -20.09 15.39
N PHE A 127 -4.19 -21.03 14.75
CA PHE A 127 -3.95 -22.48 14.80
C PHE A 127 -3.27 -23.05 13.54
N SER A 128 -3.27 -22.34 12.42
CA SER A 128 -2.55 -22.73 11.22
C SER A 128 -1.12 -22.26 11.37
N GLY A 129 -0.26 -23.20 11.74
CA GLY A 129 1.16 -22.98 11.87
C GLY A 129 1.72 -22.29 10.63
N LYS A 130 2.69 -21.43 10.93
CA LYS A 130 3.36 -20.45 10.08
C LYS A 130 2.59 -19.11 10.26
N GLY A 131 3.14 -18.24 11.14
CA GLY A 131 3.38 -16.79 11.01
C GLY A 131 2.54 -15.63 11.69
N ALA A 132 3.04 -14.37 11.60
CA ALA A 132 2.99 -13.09 12.39
C ALA A 132 1.70 -12.33 12.49
N ILE A 133 1.16 -12.45 13.67
CA ILE A 133 0.56 -11.34 14.36
C ILE A 133 1.73 -10.58 15.02
N PRO A 134 2.00 -9.31 14.70
CA PRO A 134 2.95 -8.49 15.44
C PRO A 134 2.31 -8.06 16.77
N LEU A 135 1.90 -9.05 17.57
CA LEU A 135 1.60 -8.83 18.96
C LEU A 135 2.91 -8.39 19.62
N PRO A 136 2.95 -7.25 20.31
CA PRO A 136 4.16 -6.70 20.91
C PRO A 136 4.86 -7.64 21.90
N PHE A 137 4.14 -8.66 22.40
CA PHE A 137 4.65 -9.73 23.26
C PHE A 137 5.08 -11.00 22.52
N LEU A 138 4.72 -11.16 21.24
CA LEU A 138 5.18 -12.22 20.32
C LEU A 138 6.15 -11.59 19.31
N ARG A 139 7.30 -11.15 19.82
CA ARG A 139 8.42 -10.67 18.99
C ARG A 139 8.70 -11.69 17.87
N SER A 140 8.61 -11.22 16.62
CA SER A 140 9.28 -11.80 15.44
C SER A 140 8.87 -13.21 15.00
N ARG A 141 7.68 -13.38 14.43
CA ARG A 141 7.39 -14.58 13.61
C ARG A 141 6.54 -14.26 12.39
N PHE A 142 7.03 -13.70 11.28
CA PHE A 142 6.29 -13.32 10.02
C PHE A 142 5.14 -14.24 9.56
N LEU A 143 3.94 -13.70 9.16
CA LEU A 143 2.71 -14.43 8.73
C LEU A 143 3.03 -15.04 7.38
N PRO A 144 2.68 -16.30 7.10
CA PRO A 144 2.84 -16.86 5.78
C PRO A 144 1.82 -16.09 4.98
N SER A 145 2.32 -15.24 4.13
CA SER A 145 1.60 -14.93 2.93
C SER A 145 1.44 -16.24 2.15
N ASP A 146 0.24 -16.53 1.69
CA ASP A 146 -0.02 -17.55 0.64
C ASP A 146 0.63 -17.14 -0.72
N TYR A 147 1.61 -16.24 -0.70
CA TYR A 147 2.23 -15.60 -1.84
C TYR A 147 3.70 -15.27 -1.54
N SER A 148 4.53 -15.30 -2.57
CA SER A 148 5.92 -14.82 -2.54
C SER A 148 6.04 -13.54 -3.34
N ALA A 149 6.95 -12.63 -2.96
CA ALA A 149 7.32 -11.53 -3.84
C ALA A 149 7.97 -12.10 -5.11
N GLU A 150 7.31 -11.92 -6.25
CA GLU A 150 7.75 -12.41 -7.56
C GLU A 150 8.62 -11.37 -8.28
N CYS A 151 8.58 -10.11 -7.85
CA CYS A 151 9.47 -9.08 -8.36
C CYS A 151 9.84 -8.03 -7.31
N ILE A 152 11.01 -7.42 -7.52
CA ILE A 152 11.57 -6.37 -6.66
C ILE A 152 11.53 -5.06 -7.43
N LEU A 153 10.98 -4.04 -6.80
CA LEU A 153 11.00 -2.65 -7.27
C LEU A 153 12.21 -1.94 -6.66
N ASP A 154 12.88 -1.13 -7.48
CA ASP A 154 14.02 -0.33 -7.08
C ASP A 154 13.79 1.15 -7.39
N GLU A 155 14.54 2.01 -6.72
CA GLU A 155 14.38 3.45 -6.77
C GLU A 155 14.74 4.01 -8.15
N ASP A 156 13.97 4.99 -8.59
CA ASP A 156 14.12 5.66 -9.90
C ASP A 156 14.03 4.71 -11.10
N GLN A 157 13.56 3.47 -10.89
CA GLN A 157 13.30 2.53 -11.97
C GLN A 157 11.84 2.54 -12.37
N PRO A 158 11.54 2.38 -13.68
CA PRO A 158 10.18 2.21 -14.14
C PRO A 158 9.48 1.04 -13.45
N ILE A 159 8.22 1.27 -13.07
CA ILE A 159 7.39 0.23 -12.51
C ILE A 159 6.97 -0.75 -13.63
N PRO A 160 7.01 -2.08 -13.41
CA PRO A 160 6.53 -3.04 -14.40
C PRO A 160 5.10 -2.72 -14.83
N TYR A 161 4.85 -2.74 -16.14
CA TYR A 161 3.58 -2.37 -16.78
C TYR A 161 3.21 -0.89 -16.74
N LEU A 162 3.98 -0.06 -16.02
CA LEU A 162 3.75 1.38 -15.88
C LEU A 162 5.05 2.15 -16.17
N PRO A 163 5.51 2.22 -17.43
CA PRO A 163 6.84 2.74 -17.79
C PRO A 163 7.06 4.23 -17.44
N HIS A 164 5.98 4.99 -17.28
CA HIS A 164 5.99 6.41 -16.91
C HIS A 164 5.84 6.65 -15.40
N TRP A 165 5.89 5.58 -14.60
CA TRP A 165 5.84 5.62 -13.15
C TRP A 165 7.16 5.14 -12.58
N VAL A 166 7.65 5.80 -11.55
CA VAL A 166 8.86 5.43 -10.82
C VAL A 166 8.58 5.26 -9.33
N MET A 167 9.38 4.41 -8.67
CA MET A 167 9.40 4.28 -7.22
C MET A 167 10.36 5.29 -6.61
N LEU A 168 9.91 6.03 -5.59
CA LEU A 168 10.72 6.95 -4.81
C LEU A 168 10.78 6.46 -3.36
N LYS A 169 11.96 6.36 -2.75
CA LYS A 169 12.04 5.98 -1.33
C LYS A 169 11.68 7.16 -0.45
N THR A 170 10.71 6.94 0.45
CA THR A 170 10.23 7.96 1.38
C THR A 170 10.16 7.42 2.81
N PRO A 171 11.28 6.91 3.36
CA PRO A 171 11.30 6.37 4.71
C PRO A 171 10.88 7.44 5.73
N GLY A 172 10.19 7.01 6.77
CA GLY A 172 9.65 7.93 7.77
C GLY A 172 8.51 7.31 8.54
N HIS A 173 7.36 7.13 7.87
CA HIS A 173 6.23 6.38 8.42
C HIS A 173 6.68 4.98 8.84
N THR A 174 7.26 4.25 7.91
CA THR A 174 8.10 3.07 8.11
C THR A 174 9.43 3.25 7.37
N ASP A 175 10.39 2.38 7.63
CA ASP A 175 11.67 2.34 6.91
C ASP A 175 11.51 1.85 5.46
N ASP A 176 10.50 1.02 5.15
CA ASP A 176 10.19 0.55 3.80
C ASP A 176 9.21 1.44 3.01
N SER A 177 8.79 2.58 3.59
CA SER A 177 7.86 3.50 2.95
C SER A 177 8.40 4.03 1.63
N ILE A 178 7.56 3.96 0.60
CA ILE A 178 7.82 4.45 -0.75
C ILE A 178 6.62 5.27 -1.28
N CYS A 179 6.90 6.15 -2.22
CA CYS A 179 5.91 6.80 -3.07
C CYS A 179 6.06 6.31 -4.51
N PHE A 180 4.97 6.34 -5.27
CA PHE A 180 5.00 6.15 -6.72
C PHE A 180 4.71 7.48 -7.40
N TYR A 181 5.55 7.88 -8.35
CA TYR A 181 5.43 9.16 -9.04
C TYR A 181 5.40 8.97 -10.55
N SER A 182 4.51 9.71 -11.22
CA SER A 182 4.54 9.88 -12.67
C SER A 182 4.70 11.34 -13.02
N SER A 183 5.79 11.66 -13.73
CA SER A 183 6.07 13.02 -14.23
C SER A 183 5.06 13.48 -15.26
N ASP A 184 4.65 12.56 -16.13
CA ASP A 184 3.80 12.86 -17.28
C ASP A 184 2.37 13.20 -16.82
N GLU A 185 1.91 12.48 -15.79
CA GLU A 185 0.61 12.69 -15.16
C GLU A 185 0.67 13.67 -13.97
N LYS A 186 1.86 14.17 -13.62
CA LYS A 186 2.15 14.99 -12.43
C LYS A 186 1.46 14.45 -11.17
N THR A 187 1.51 13.15 -11.00
CA THR A 187 0.71 12.42 -10.01
C THR A 187 1.61 11.63 -9.07
N ILE A 188 1.31 11.70 -7.77
CA ILE A 188 2.00 10.91 -6.74
C ILE A 188 1.00 10.05 -5.95
N ILE A 189 1.30 8.78 -5.78
CA ILE A 189 0.69 7.92 -4.75
C ILE A 189 1.62 7.95 -3.55
N SER A 190 1.20 8.64 -2.49
CA SER A 190 2.07 9.01 -1.38
C SER A 190 2.08 8.01 -0.22
N GLY A 191 1.18 7.02 -0.24
CA GLY A 191 0.97 6.12 0.88
C GLY A 191 0.82 6.90 2.18
N ASP A 192 1.55 6.47 3.20
CA ASP A 192 1.52 7.10 4.52
C ASP A 192 2.60 8.17 4.72
N THR A 193 3.22 8.65 3.65
CA THR A 193 4.15 9.79 3.71
C THR A 193 3.37 11.11 3.83
N ILE A 194 2.44 11.32 2.90
CA ILE A 194 1.50 12.46 2.88
C ILE A 194 0.09 11.87 2.98
N LEU A 195 -0.64 12.26 4.02
CA LEU A 195 -2.04 11.92 4.25
C LEU A 195 -2.93 13.10 3.88
N ASN A 196 -4.24 12.86 3.76
CA ASN A 196 -5.19 13.95 3.60
C ASN A 196 -6.53 13.68 4.31
N MET A 197 -6.50 13.74 5.64
CA MET A 197 -7.70 13.55 6.45
C MET A 197 -8.50 14.85 6.57
N LYS A 198 -7.84 16.01 6.48
CA LYS A 198 -8.45 17.33 6.72
C LYS A 198 -8.71 18.15 5.45
N GLY A 199 -8.23 17.69 4.28
CA GLY A 199 -8.46 18.33 3.00
C GLY A 199 -7.32 19.23 2.49
N THR A 200 -6.24 19.41 3.26
CA THR A 200 -5.11 20.27 2.90
C THR A 200 -3.81 19.51 2.60
N GLY A 201 -3.78 18.20 2.81
CA GLY A 201 -2.54 17.42 2.82
C GLY A 201 -1.71 17.67 4.08
N GLU A 202 -1.24 16.60 4.71
CA GLU A 202 -0.40 16.67 5.90
C GLU A 202 0.64 15.54 5.93
N LEU A 203 1.84 15.84 6.45
CA LEU A 203 2.80 14.79 6.77
C LEU A 203 2.28 13.91 7.90
N ASN A 204 2.53 12.61 7.76
CA ASN A 204 2.08 11.65 8.75
C ASN A 204 2.90 11.76 10.03
N ASN A 205 2.30 12.34 11.06
CA ASN A 205 2.89 12.42 12.39
C ASN A 205 2.89 11.07 13.13
N PHE A 206 2.10 10.10 12.66
CA PHE A 206 2.12 8.73 13.16
C PHE A 206 3.18 7.93 12.38
N CYS A 207 4.43 8.10 12.77
CA CYS A 207 5.58 7.56 12.03
C CYS A 207 6.67 7.00 12.96
N CYS A 208 7.48 6.08 12.41
CA CYS A 208 8.62 5.50 13.10
C CYS A 208 9.79 6.46 13.27
N ASN A 209 9.98 7.37 12.32
CA ASN A 209 11.07 8.34 12.34
C ASN A 209 10.60 9.70 11.78
N PRO A 210 10.23 10.65 12.67
CA PRO A 210 9.78 11.99 12.28
C PRO A 210 10.84 12.84 11.56
N ASN A 211 12.13 12.56 11.75
CA ASN A 211 13.17 13.27 11.01
C ASN A 211 13.28 12.70 9.60
N ALA A 212 13.24 11.37 9.45
CA ALA A 212 13.28 10.73 8.14
C ALA A 212 12.07 11.11 7.28
N ILE A 213 10.85 11.19 7.84
CA ILE A 213 9.68 11.60 7.04
C ILE A 213 9.80 13.03 6.52
N ARG A 214 10.38 13.96 7.31
CA ARG A 214 10.65 15.34 6.88
C ARG A 214 11.73 15.41 5.81
N GLU A 215 12.81 14.64 5.95
CA GLU A 215 13.86 14.57 4.93
C GLU A 215 13.33 13.94 3.63
N SER A 216 12.50 12.90 3.73
CA SER A 216 11.79 12.32 2.60
C SER A 216 10.89 13.34 1.91
N PHE A 217 10.11 14.11 2.67
CA PHE A 217 9.27 15.17 2.11
C PHE A 217 10.08 16.26 1.41
N LYS A 218 11.22 16.69 1.96
CA LYS A 218 12.12 17.65 1.30
C LYS A 218 12.60 17.17 -0.06
N LYS A 219 12.81 15.86 -0.24
CA LYS A 219 13.17 15.28 -1.54
C LYS A 219 12.02 15.29 -2.54
N LEU A 220 10.77 15.28 -2.07
CA LEU A 220 9.59 15.35 -2.93
C LEU A 220 9.24 16.77 -3.36
N LEU A 221 9.60 17.81 -2.58
CA LEU A 221 9.29 19.21 -2.86
C LEU A 221 9.66 19.69 -4.29
N PRO A 222 10.77 19.27 -4.91
CA PRO A 222 11.12 19.68 -6.27
C PRO A 222 10.26 19.05 -7.37
N LEU A 223 9.46 18.02 -7.07
CA LEU A 223 8.64 17.33 -8.06
C LEU A 223 7.46 18.20 -8.49
N ASN A 224 7.14 18.15 -9.78
CA ASN A 224 5.93 18.78 -10.31
C ASN A 224 4.74 17.86 -10.03
N VAL A 225 3.93 18.21 -9.02
CA VAL A 225 2.80 17.40 -8.55
C VAL A 225 1.53 18.25 -8.59
N GLU A 226 0.54 17.78 -9.33
CA GLU A 226 -0.82 18.32 -9.38
C GLU A 226 -1.81 17.44 -8.61
N ASN A 227 -1.53 16.13 -8.52
CA ASN A 227 -2.44 15.16 -7.89
C ASN A 227 -1.73 14.30 -6.84
N ILE A 228 -2.32 14.20 -5.64
CA ILE A 228 -1.84 13.34 -4.55
C ILE A 228 -2.90 12.28 -4.22
N TYR A 229 -2.48 11.03 -4.21
CA TYR A 229 -3.27 9.86 -3.84
C TYR A 229 -2.72 9.25 -2.53
N PRO A 230 -3.26 9.63 -1.36
CA PRO A 230 -2.72 9.24 -0.07
C PRO A 230 -3.17 7.85 0.40
N GLY A 231 -2.36 7.20 1.24
CA GLY A 231 -2.74 5.94 1.89
C GLY A 231 -4.04 6.04 2.67
N HIS A 232 -4.24 7.17 3.37
CA HIS A 232 -5.48 7.48 4.10
C HIS A 232 -6.01 8.88 3.77
N GLY A 233 -7.33 9.00 3.75
CA GLY A 233 -8.02 10.25 3.44
C GLY A 233 -8.39 10.38 1.97
N LYS A 234 -8.71 11.60 1.54
CA LYS A 234 -9.18 11.87 0.16
C LYS A 234 -8.02 12.29 -0.74
N PRO A 235 -8.02 11.93 -2.03
CA PRO A 235 -7.07 12.51 -2.96
C PRO A 235 -7.18 14.04 -3.05
N LEU A 236 -6.05 14.67 -3.39
CA LEU A 236 -5.93 16.10 -3.68
C LEU A 236 -5.66 16.25 -5.17
N PHE A 237 -6.26 17.27 -5.78
CA PHE A 237 -6.17 17.53 -7.22
C PHE A 237 -5.90 19.01 -7.47
N ASN A 238 -5.35 19.32 -8.66
CA ASN A 238 -5.06 20.69 -9.11
C ASN A 238 -4.14 21.46 -8.17
N LEU A 239 -3.15 20.78 -7.60
CA LEU A 239 -2.12 21.40 -6.77
C LEU A 239 -1.08 22.12 -7.64
N ASP A 240 -0.47 23.16 -7.08
CA ASP A 240 0.72 23.81 -7.65
C ASP A 240 1.96 23.35 -6.87
N GLY A 241 2.27 22.05 -7.02
CA GLY A 241 3.32 21.39 -6.25
C GLY A 241 2.94 21.09 -4.79
N LEU A 242 3.96 20.68 -4.01
CA LEU A 242 3.79 20.18 -2.65
C LEU A 242 3.94 21.26 -1.55
N GLY A 243 4.16 22.52 -1.92
CA GLY A 243 4.50 23.59 -0.96
C GLY A 243 3.43 23.89 0.09
N ASN A 244 2.17 23.55 -0.17
CA ASN A 244 1.04 23.79 0.73
C ASN A 244 0.73 22.61 1.67
N VAL A 245 1.46 21.48 1.54
CA VAL A 245 1.29 20.34 2.44
C VAL A 245 1.80 20.70 3.84
N SER A 246 0.97 20.47 4.85
CA SER A 246 1.30 20.77 6.24
C SER A 246 2.36 19.80 6.78
N GLN A 247 3.37 20.31 7.50
CA GLN A 247 4.48 19.53 8.07
C GLN A 247 4.35 19.32 9.58
#